data_AF-A0AAN4QYD1-F1
#
_entry.id   AF-A0AAN4QYD1-F1
#
_cell.length_a   1.000
_cell.length_b   1.000
_cell.length_c   1.000
_cell.angle_alpha   90.00
_cell.angle_beta   90.00
_cell.angle_gamma   90.00
#
_symmetry.space_group_name_H-M   'P 1'
#
loop_
_entity.id
_entity.type
_entity.pdbx_description
1 polymer ?
#
loop_
_entity_poly.entity_id
_entity_poly.type
_entity_poly.pdbx_seq_one_letter_code
_entity_poly.pdbx_strand_id
1 'polypeptide(L)'
;MIHPDALSRDYARLITPLGRMGWHVSLRECRDDARFLIVIGGRPTIRIMNDGSWRSDDGMGGPDPASLLDEYRRITLEDARRRFDMGDLRGIARLILAPDEGPCAILSAARNGFGLDVEYRPRGRTLRDIRIDHWRTRMRETMRGVRRIGLEEQ
;
A
#
# COMPACT_ATOMS: atom_id res chain seq x y z
N MET A 1 -6.41 22.26 -8.55
CA MET A 1 -7.23 21.05 -8.70
C MET A 1 -6.92 20.49 -10.09
N ILE A 2 -6.22 19.34 -10.16
CA ILE A 2 -5.79 18.73 -11.43
C ILE A 2 -7.03 18.50 -12.30
N HIS A 3 -7.07 19.08 -13.50
CA HIS A 3 -8.07 18.73 -14.48
C HIS A 3 -7.79 17.29 -14.92
N PRO A 4 -8.71 16.32 -14.77
CA PRO A 4 -8.39 14.91 -14.98
C PRO A 4 -8.22 14.62 -16.49
N ASP A 5 -6.99 14.75 -16.97
CA ASP A 5 -6.56 14.15 -18.22
C ASP A 5 -6.53 12.61 -18.10
N ALA A 6 -6.43 11.91 -19.23
CA ALA A 6 -6.43 10.45 -19.25
C ALA A 6 -5.32 9.87 -18.35
N LEU A 7 -4.13 10.47 -18.39
CA LEU A 7 -2.98 10.02 -17.62
C LEU A 7 -3.19 10.11 -16.10
N SER A 8 -3.75 11.22 -15.62
CA SER A 8 -4.08 11.40 -14.21
C SER A 8 -5.12 10.38 -13.74
N ARG A 9 -6.08 10.03 -14.60
CA ARG A 9 -7.07 8.98 -14.30
C ARG A 9 -6.43 7.59 -14.23
N ASP A 10 -5.51 7.27 -15.13
CA ASP A 10 -4.82 5.98 -15.13
C ASP A 10 -4.01 5.77 -13.86
N TYR A 11 -3.26 6.78 -13.42
CA TYR A 11 -2.53 6.70 -12.15
C TYR A 11 -3.45 6.78 -10.91
N ALA A 12 -4.60 7.47 -10.99
CA ALA A 12 -5.58 7.46 -9.90
C ALA A 12 -6.17 6.07 -9.62
N ARG A 13 -6.23 5.19 -10.63
CA ARG A 13 -6.65 3.79 -10.48
C ARG A 13 -5.74 2.99 -9.56
N LEU A 14 -4.52 3.46 -9.28
CA LEU A 14 -3.61 2.82 -8.33
C LEU A 14 -3.99 3.02 -6.87
N ILE A 15 -4.81 4.02 -6.54
CA ILE A 15 -5.12 4.36 -5.13
C ILE A 15 -5.75 3.17 -4.41
N THR A 16 -6.74 2.52 -5.01
CA THR A 16 -7.42 1.35 -4.43
C THR A 16 -6.49 0.14 -4.25
N PRO A 17 -5.79 -0.36 -5.29
CA PRO A 17 -4.94 -1.53 -5.15
C PRO A 17 -3.75 -1.28 -4.22
N LEU A 18 -3.13 -0.10 -4.26
CA LEU A 18 -2.08 0.28 -3.30
C LEU A 18 -2.64 0.39 -1.87
N GLY A 19 -3.87 0.90 -1.72
CA GLY A 19 -4.59 0.95 -0.46
C GLY A 19 -4.84 -0.44 0.14
N ARG A 20 -5.24 -1.43 -0.67
CA ARG A 20 -5.39 -2.84 -0.26
C ARG A 20 -4.07 -3.48 0.20
N MET A 21 -2.92 -2.92 -0.20
CA MET A 21 -1.60 -3.29 0.31
C MET A 21 -1.18 -2.50 1.57
N GLY A 22 -2.00 -1.55 2.01
CA GLY A 22 -1.80 -0.75 3.22
C GLY A 22 -1.07 0.57 2.96
N TRP A 23 -0.86 0.94 1.70
CA TRP A 23 -0.19 2.19 1.33
C TRP A 23 -1.17 3.36 1.30
N HIS A 24 -0.80 4.44 1.99
CA HIS A 24 -1.49 5.72 1.82
C HIS A 24 -0.96 6.41 0.57
N VAL A 25 -1.85 6.72 -0.37
CA VAL A 25 -1.50 7.30 -1.68
C VAL A 25 -2.22 8.63 -1.85
N SER A 26 -1.54 9.61 -2.44
CA SER A 26 -2.14 10.89 -2.81
C SER A 26 -1.51 11.42 -4.08
N LEU A 27 -2.33 11.92 -4.99
CA LEU A 27 -1.89 12.64 -6.18
C LEU A 27 -1.74 14.13 -5.86
N ARG A 28 -0.70 14.77 -6.36
CA ARG A 28 -0.45 16.21 -6.18
C ARG A 28 -0.03 16.85 -7.48
N GLU A 29 -0.41 18.11 -7.66
CA GLU A 29 0.11 18.93 -8.76
C GLU A 29 1.62 19.06 -8.62
N CYS A 30 2.31 19.00 -9.76
CA CYS A 30 3.71 19.37 -9.86
C CYS A 30 3.80 20.70 -10.62
N ARG A 31 4.80 21.52 -10.28
CA ARG A 31 5.09 22.78 -10.98
C ARG A 31 6.36 22.69 -11.85
N ASP A 32 6.98 21.52 -11.91
CA ASP A 32 8.26 21.27 -12.57
C ASP A 32 8.09 20.44 -13.86
N ASP A 33 9.13 19.72 -14.27
CA ASP A 33 9.19 18.86 -15.47
C ASP A 33 8.30 17.61 -15.42
N ALA A 34 7.74 17.31 -14.24
CA ALA A 34 6.75 16.25 -14.07
C ALA A 34 5.32 16.78 -14.28
N ARG A 35 4.46 15.92 -14.81
CA ARG A 35 3.03 16.20 -14.99
C ARG A 35 2.33 16.34 -13.63
N PHE A 36 2.56 15.38 -12.74
CA PHE A 36 2.05 15.37 -11.37
C PHE A 36 2.90 14.44 -10.51
N LEU A 37 2.66 14.48 -9.20
CA LEU A 37 3.36 13.67 -8.22
C LEU A 37 2.41 12.63 -7.62
N ILE A 38 2.95 11.47 -7.28
CA ILE A 38 2.33 10.48 -6.40
C ILE A 38 3.13 10.44 -5.11
N VAL A 39 2.45 10.74 -4.01
CA VAL A 39 3.01 10.63 -2.66
C VAL A 39 2.52 9.35 -2.04
N ILE A 40 3.45 8.48 -1.65
CA ILE A 40 3.17 7.25 -0.92
C ILE A 40 3.78 7.34 0.48
N GLY A 41 2.97 7.12 1.51
CA GLY A 41 3.36 7.34 2.90
C GLY A 41 4.64 6.57 3.29
N GLY A 42 5.66 7.29 3.76
CA GLY A 42 6.95 6.71 4.17
C GLY A 42 7.84 6.24 3.01
N ARG A 43 7.53 6.64 1.77
CA ARG A 43 8.31 6.34 0.57
C ARG A 43 8.76 7.62 -0.13
N PRO A 44 9.81 7.54 -0.96
CA PRO A 44 10.23 8.66 -1.79
C PRO A 44 9.11 9.12 -2.73
N THR A 45 9.12 10.39 -3.14
CA THR A 45 8.07 10.92 -4.02
C THR A 45 8.25 10.35 -5.41
N ILE A 46 7.13 10.01 -6.04
CA ILE A 46 7.12 9.53 -7.42
C ILE A 46 6.67 10.68 -8.33
N ARG A 47 7.48 11.00 -9.32
CA ARG A 47 7.18 11.93 -10.43
C ARG A 47 6.58 11.15 -11.58
N ILE A 48 5.46 11.65 -12.11
CA ILE A 48 4.86 11.14 -13.34
C ILE A 48 5.21 12.09 -14.47
N MET A 49 5.85 11.56 -15.51
CA MET A 49 6.35 12.33 -16.64
C MET A 49 5.27 12.50 -17.72
N ASN A 50 5.47 13.42 -18.66
CA ASN A 50 4.50 13.69 -19.73
C ASN A 50 4.33 12.51 -20.71
N ASP A 51 5.33 11.64 -20.84
CA ASP A 51 5.27 10.41 -21.65
C ASP A 51 4.53 9.25 -20.94
N GLY A 52 4.07 9.49 -19.71
CA GLY A 52 3.36 8.52 -18.89
C GLY A 52 4.26 7.61 -18.03
N SER A 53 5.58 7.71 -18.17
CA SER A 53 6.52 7.02 -17.29
C SER A 53 6.53 7.60 -15.88
N TRP A 54 7.05 6.83 -14.92
CA TRP A 54 7.23 7.27 -13.54
C TRP A 54 8.68 7.15 -13.09
N ARG A 55 9.08 8.05 -12.20
CA ARG A 55 10.39 8.05 -11.55
C ARG A 55 10.27 8.41 -10.08
N SER A 56 10.85 7.60 -9.21
CA SER A 56 10.98 7.87 -7.78
C SER A 56 12.22 8.72 -7.50
N ASP A 57 12.21 9.53 -6.45
CA ASP A 57 13.37 10.34 -6.01
C ASP A 57 14.62 9.50 -5.74
N ASP A 58 14.47 8.22 -5.40
CA ASP A 58 15.57 7.29 -5.12
C ASP A 58 16.11 6.57 -6.38
N GLY A 59 15.64 6.96 -7.57
CA GLY A 59 16.17 6.48 -8.84
C GLY A 59 15.44 5.28 -9.43
N MET A 60 14.42 4.72 -8.77
CA MET A 60 13.54 3.73 -9.39
C MET A 60 12.65 4.37 -10.46
N GLY A 61 12.20 3.58 -11.44
CA GLY A 61 11.28 4.07 -12.45
C GLY A 61 10.70 2.94 -13.31
N GLY A 62 9.69 3.29 -14.10
CA GLY A 62 9.03 2.35 -14.98
C GLY A 62 8.17 3.05 -16.04
N PRO A 63 7.78 2.33 -17.09
CA PRO A 63 7.14 2.91 -18.27
C PRO A 63 5.68 3.35 -18.05
N ASP A 64 4.97 2.77 -17.07
CA ASP A 64 3.52 2.90 -16.97
C ASP A 64 2.98 2.64 -15.54
N PRO A 65 1.69 2.91 -15.26
CA PRO A 65 1.08 2.63 -13.97
C PRO A 65 1.15 1.16 -13.52
N ALA A 66 1.10 0.20 -14.45
CA ALA A 66 1.12 -1.22 -14.11
C ALA A 66 2.49 -1.61 -13.54
N SER A 67 3.57 -1.12 -14.15
CA SER A 67 4.94 -1.31 -13.66
C SER A 67 5.14 -0.71 -12.26
N LEU A 68 4.51 0.42 -11.95
CA LEU A 68 4.53 0.99 -10.59
C LEU A 68 3.79 0.07 -9.59
N LEU A 69 2.66 -0.50 -10.00
CA LEU A 69 1.91 -1.45 -9.18
C LEU A 69 2.69 -2.74 -8.93
N ASP A 70 3.37 -3.28 -9.94
CA ASP A 70 4.26 -4.45 -9.81
C ASP A 70 5.38 -4.16 -8.81
N GLU A 71 5.99 -2.99 -8.90
CA GLU A 71 7.07 -2.59 -8.00
C GLU A 71 6.59 -2.51 -6.54
N TYR A 72 5.43 -1.89 -6.30
CA TYR A 72 4.86 -1.82 -4.95
C TYR A 72 4.38 -3.17 -4.43
N ARG A 73 3.96 -4.10 -5.30
CA ARG A 73 3.73 -5.51 -4.92
C ARG A 73 5.02 -6.16 -4.44
N ARG A 74 6.12 -6.01 -5.19
CA ARG A 74 7.44 -6.54 -4.83
C ARG A 74 7.91 -6.00 -3.46
N ILE A 75 7.92 -4.68 -3.31
CA ILE A 75 8.27 -3.99 -2.06
C ILE A 75 7.43 -4.49 -0.88
N THR A 76 6.11 -4.62 -1.08
CA THR A 76 5.19 -5.08 -0.03
C THR A 76 5.51 -6.51 0.40
N LEU A 77 5.81 -7.41 -0.54
CA LEU A 77 6.14 -8.80 -0.25
C LEU A 77 7.51 -8.96 0.45
N GLU A 78 8.49 -8.16 0.06
CA GLU A 78 9.81 -8.12 0.70
C GLU A 78 9.70 -7.61 2.15
N ASP A 79 8.98 -6.51 2.37
CA ASP A 79 8.72 -5.98 3.71
C ASP A 79 7.92 -6.97 4.56
N ALA A 80 6.93 -7.65 3.97
CA ALA A 80 6.13 -8.68 4.64
C ALA A 80 7.00 -9.84 5.14
N ARG A 81 7.93 -10.32 4.31
CA ARG A 81 8.90 -11.35 4.68
C ARG A 81 9.77 -10.88 5.84
N ARG A 82 10.39 -9.71 5.69
CA ARG A 82 11.28 -9.13 6.71
C ARG A 82 10.58 -8.97 8.06
N ARG A 83 9.36 -8.44 8.08
CA ARG A 83 8.55 -8.28 9.30
C ARG A 83 8.22 -9.62 9.95
N PHE A 84 7.90 -10.62 9.15
CA PHE A 84 7.64 -11.96 9.65
C PHE A 84 8.87 -12.55 10.35
N ASP A 85 10.05 -12.41 9.72
CA ASP A 85 11.32 -12.93 10.25
C ASP A 85 11.75 -12.18 11.52
N MET A 86 11.52 -10.88 11.59
CA MET A 86 11.79 -10.05 12.76
C MET A 86 10.75 -10.18 13.88
N GLY A 87 9.63 -10.87 13.63
CA GLY A 87 8.54 -10.97 14.59
C GLY A 87 7.79 -9.65 14.85
N ASP A 88 7.81 -8.72 13.89
CA ASP A 88 7.11 -7.43 13.98
C ASP A 88 5.58 -7.63 13.90
N LEU A 89 4.96 -7.83 15.06
CA LEU A 89 3.53 -8.10 15.18
C LEU A 89 2.67 -6.93 14.67
N ARG A 90 3.13 -5.68 14.84
CA ARG A 90 2.39 -4.50 14.37
C ARG A 90 2.42 -4.42 12.84
N GLY A 91 3.58 -4.65 12.24
CA GLY A 91 3.73 -4.69 10.79
C GLY A 91 2.94 -5.85 10.15
N ILE A 92 2.89 -7.00 10.82
CA ILE A 92 2.10 -8.16 10.39
C ILE A 92 0.61 -7.86 10.48
N ALA A 93 0.12 -7.35 11.61
CA ALA A 93 -1.29 -6.97 11.80
C ALA A 93 -1.74 -5.97 10.73
N ARG A 94 -0.93 -4.94 10.48
CA ARG A 94 -1.21 -3.94 9.43
C ARG A 94 -1.40 -4.57 8.07
N LEU A 95 -0.54 -5.52 7.71
CA LEU A 95 -0.61 -6.17 6.40
C LEU A 95 -1.86 -7.06 6.29
N ILE A 96 -2.19 -7.81 7.34
CA ILE A 96 -3.38 -8.67 7.36
C ILE A 96 -4.66 -7.84 7.21
N LEU A 97 -4.73 -6.66 7.83
CA LEU A 97 -5.93 -5.81 7.83
C LEU A 97 -6.07 -4.93 6.58
N ALA A 98 -4.98 -4.66 5.89
CA ALA A 98 -4.96 -3.74 4.75
C ALA A 98 -5.98 -4.06 3.63
N PRO A 99 -6.23 -5.32 3.25
CA PRO A 99 -7.19 -5.64 2.18
C PRO A 99 -8.62 -5.14 2.48
N ASP A 100 -9.03 -5.18 3.75
CA ASP A 100 -10.39 -4.85 4.19
C ASP A 100 -10.51 -3.41 4.73
N GLU A 101 -9.46 -2.92 5.38
CA GLU A 101 -9.47 -1.64 6.09
C GLU A 101 -8.70 -0.54 5.34
N GLY A 102 -7.93 -0.92 4.32
CA GLY A 102 -6.95 -0.04 3.70
C GLY A 102 -5.84 0.37 4.67
N PRO A 103 -5.22 1.54 4.46
CA PRO A 103 -4.18 2.07 5.34
C PRO A 103 -4.73 2.34 6.76
N CYS A 104 -4.15 1.68 7.75
CA CYS A 104 -4.52 1.82 9.16
C CYS A 104 -3.30 2.00 10.07
N ALA A 105 -3.50 2.68 11.20
CA ALA A 105 -2.52 2.78 12.28
C ALA A 105 -2.74 1.64 13.26
N ILE A 106 -1.68 0.88 13.56
CA ILE A 106 -1.69 -0.16 14.60
C ILE A 106 -1.13 0.44 15.88
N LEU A 107 -1.96 0.55 16.91
CA LEU A 107 -1.56 1.09 18.21
C LEU A 107 -0.92 0.01 19.07
N SER A 108 -1.50 -1.19 19.10
CA SER A 108 -0.94 -2.34 19.80
C SER A 108 -1.21 -3.63 19.03
N ALA A 109 -0.30 -4.59 19.20
CA ALA A 109 -0.44 -5.93 18.64
C ALA A 109 0.28 -6.91 19.57
N ALA A 110 -0.47 -7.82 20.19
CA ALA A 110 0.05 -8.75 21.19
C ALA A 110 -0.38 -10.18 20.88
N ARG A 111 0.52 -11.13 21.07
CA ARG A 111 0.19 -12.56 20.96
C ARG A 111 -0.63 -12.98 22.17
N ASN A 112 -1.72 -13.68 21.93
CA ASN A 112 -2.54 -14.29 22.97
C ASN A 112 -2.93 -15.71 22.55
N GLY A 113 -2.16 -16.69 23.03
CA GLY A 113 -2.22 -18.07 22.54
C GLY A 113 -1.91 -18.15 21.04
N PHE A 114 -2.85 -18.71 20.27
CA PHE A 114 -2.74 -18.79 18.80
C PHE A 114 -3.27 -17.55 18.06
N GLY A 115 -3.85 -16.59 18.78
CA GLY A 115 -4.39 -15.35 18.23
C GLY A 115 -3.41 -14.18 18.31
N LEU A 116 -3.75 -13.13 17.56
CA LEU A 116 -3.11 -11.81 17.65
C LEU A 116 -4.19 -10.79 18.02
N ASP A 117 -4.12 -10.26 19.23
CA ASP A 117 -5.02 -9.20 19.68
C ASP A 117 -4.44 -7.86 19.18
N VAL A 118 -5.26 -7.07 18.48
CA VAL A 118 -4.83 -5.88 17.75
C VAL A 118 -5.78 -4.73 18.04
N GLU A 119 -5.19 -3.62 18.48
CA GLU A 119 -5.85 -2.33 18.58
C GLU A 119 -5.38 -1.46 17.41
N TYR A 120 -6.33 -0.98 16.61
CA TYR A 120 -6.02 -0.24 15.39
C TYR A 120 -7.04 0.85 15.07
N ARG A 121 -6.61 1.82 14.27
CA ARG A 121 -7.45 2.92 13.78
C ARG A 121 -7.36 3.00 12.26
N PRO A 122 -8.42 2.60 11.52
CA PRO A 122 -8.51 2.91 10.11
C PRO A 122 -8.56 4.42 9.88
N ARG A 123 -8.11 4.88 8.72
CA ARG A 123 -8.11 6.31 8.39
C ARG A 123 -9.53 6.87 8.41
N GLY A 124 -9.73 7.97 9.15
CA GLY A 124 -11.02 8.65 9.25
C GLY A 124 -12.11 7.87 10.01
N ARG A 125 -11.74 6.77 10.69
CA ARG A 125 -12.66 5.96 11.50
C ARG A 125 -12.24 5.96 12.96
N THR A 126 -13.15 5.52 13.82
CA THR A 126 -12.91 5.34 15.25
C THR A 126 -11.94 4.19 15.51
N LEU A 127 -11.41 4.17 16.73
CA LEU A 127 -10.56 3.09 17.24
C LEU A 127 -11.33 1.76 17.26
N ARG A 128 -10.65 0.66 16.95
CA ARG A 128 -11.21 -0.70 16.92
C ARG A 128 -10.25 -1.69 17.57
N ASP A 129 -10.83 -2.69 18.22
CA ASP A 129 -10.13 -3.83 18.78
C ASP A 129 -10.62 -5.11 18.10
N ILE A 130 -9.70 -5.97 17.72
CA ILE A 130 -10.00 -7.27 17.13
C ILE A 130 -9.03 -8.34 17.62
N ARG A 131 -9.46 -9.58 17.49
CA ARG A 131 -8.59 -10.75 17.57
C ARG A 131 -8.47 -11.37 16.19
N ILE A 132 -7.23 -11.53 15.71
CA ILE A 132 -6.91 -12.24 14.48
C ILE A 132 -6.51 -13.67 14.85
N ASP A 133 -7.47 -14.59 14.76
CA ASP A 133 -7.18 -16.01 14.96
C ASP A 133 -6.33 -16.57 13.81
N HIS A 134 -5.44 -17.51 14.14
CA HIS A 134 -4.53 -18.16 13.19
C HIS A 134 -3.75 -17.15 12.32
N TRP A 135 -3.29 -16.04 12.91
CA TRP A 135 -2.68 -14.90 12.20
C TRP A 135 -1.53 -15.28 11.25
N ARG A 136 -0.79 -16.36 11.53
CA ARG A 136 0.26 -16.88 10.63
C ARG A 136 -0.29 -17.42 9.31
N THR A 137 -1.44 -18.10 9.35
CA THR A 137 -2.14 -18.60 8.16
C THR A 137 -2.72 -17.43 7.40
N ARG A 138 -3.41 -16.51 8.09
CA ARG A 138 -3.92 -15.26 7.50
C ARG A 138 -2.82 -14.46 6.80
N MET A 139 -1.65 -14.30 7.44
CA MET A 139 -0.50 -13.63 6.83
C MET A 139 -0.05 -14.29 5.51
N ARG A 140 -0.01 -15.63 5.45
CA ARG A 140 0.33 -16.36 4.22
C ARG A 140 -0.70 -16.14 3.12
N GLU A 141 -1.98 -16.14 3.48
CA GLU A 141 -3.08 -15.85 2.55
C GLU A 141 -3.01 -14.42 2.03
N THR A 142 -2.79 -13.44 2.91
CA THR A 142 -2.59 -12.03 2.56
C THR A 142 -1.43 -11.88 1.56
N MET A 143 -0.27 -12.49 1.81
CA MET A 143 0.86 -12.43 0.86
C MET A 143 0.51 -13.06 -0.50
N ARG A 144 -0.31 -14.12 -0.54
CA ARG A 144 -0.82 -14.68 -1.82
C ARG A 144 -1.83 -13.75 -2.48
N GLY A 145 -2.64 -13.05 -1.69
CA GLY A 145 -3.56 -12.01 -2.16
C GLY A 145 -2.83 -10.85 -2.83
N VAL A 146 -1.77 -10.32 -2.20
CA VAL A 146 -0.96 -9.22 -2.73
C VAL A 146 -0.42 -9.52 -4.13
N ARG A 147 0.02 -10.76 -4.39
CA ARG A 147 0.51 -11.18 -5.72
C ARG A 147 -0.54 -11.09 -6.83
N ARG A 148 -1.83 -11.14 -6.46
CA ARG A 148 -2.97 -11.13 -7.40
C ARG A 148 -3.63 -9.77 -7.52
N ILE A 149 -3.16 -8.75 -6.78
CA ILE A 149 -3.70 -7.40 -6.91
C ILE A 149 -3.29 -6.86 -8.28
N GLY A 150 -4.28 -6.62 -9.14
CA GLY A 150 -4.12 -5.98 -10.44
C GLY A 150 -4.78 -4.61 -10.48
N LEU A 151 -4.60 -3.92 -11.61
CA LEU A 151 -5.48 -2.82 -11.98
C LEU A 151 -6.84 -3.42 -12.34
N GLU A 152 -7.90 -3.03 -11.64
CA GLU A 152 -9.26 -3.48 -11.98
C GLU A 152 -9.66 -2.87 -13.33
N GLU A 153 -9.92 -3.72 -14.34
CA GLU A 153 -10.63 -3.31 -15.56
C GLU A 153 -12.10 -3.09 -15.17
N GLN A 154 -12.65 -1.92 -15.52
CA GLN A 154 -14.10 -1.67 -15.43
C GLN A 154 -14.73 -1.99 -16.77
#